data_AF-A0A6G6TGG3-F1
#
_entry.id   AF-A0A6G6TGG3-F1
#
_cell.length_a   1.000
_cell.length_b   1.000
_cell.length_c   1.000
_cell.angle_alpha   90.00
_cell.angle_beta   90.00
_cell.angle_gamma   90.00
#
_symmetry.space_group_name_H-M   'P 1'
#
loop_
_entity.id
_entity.type
_entity.pdbx_description
1 polymer ?
#
loop_
_entity_poly.entity_id
_entity_poly.type
_entity_poly.pdbx_seq_one_letter_code
_entity_poly.pdbx_strand_id
1 'polypeptide(L)'
;MIRISSVVITIGLMLLTLGCQSSANQERVAVSTRLQLGDAYLAERQYQIAQYHFQKVLSVMPNHSEANLGMALTSQLLGNSIQALDYYKLAMKSKPVNVNVLRLYGNFLCEQKLLNNNSVLIEDIPPDYLVCQQSDNKISKNSR
;
A
#
# COMPACT_ATOMS: atom_id res chain seq x y z
N MET A 1 -14.97 54.33 33.91
CA MET A 1 -14.30 55.00 32.77
C MET A 1 -13.22 54.07 32.24
N ILE A 2 -13.58 53.23 31.26
CA ILE A 2 -12.65 52.29 30.63
C ILE A 2 -11.67 53.12 29.80
N ARG A 3 -10.36 52.98 30.05
CA ARG A 3 -9.34 53.75 29.32
C ARG A 3 -9.27 53.24 27.88
N ILE A 4 -9.76 54.07 26.96
CA ILE A 4 -9.82 53.82 25.52
C ILE A 4 -8.43 53.38 24.98
N SER A 5 -7.34 53.88 25.58
CA SER A 5 -5.96 53.49 25.25
C SER A 5 -5.65 52.01 25.48
N SER A 6 -6.23 51.37 26.51
CA SER A 6 -6.01 49.96 26.84
C SER A 6 -6.72 49.01 25.87
N VAL A 7 -7.86 49.45 25.30
CA VAL A 7 -8.66 48.66 24.35
C VAL A 7 -8.03 48.67 22.95
N VAL A 8 -7.39 49.77 22.56
CA VAL A 8 -6.70 49.88 21.25
C VAL A 8 -5.45 48.99 21.21
N ILE A 9 -4.72 48.89 22.33
CA ILE A 9 -3.52 48.04 22.43
C ILE A 9 -3.90 46.55 22.37
N THR A 10 -4.99 46.13 23.02
CA THR A 10 -5.42 44.72 22.99
C THR A 10 -6.04 44.32 21.65
N ILE A 11 -6.76 45.21 20.97
CA ILE A 11 -7.27 44.96 19.61
C ILE A 11 -6.11 44.86 18.61
N GLY A 12 -5.07 45.69 18.74
CA GLY A 12 -3.87 45.62 17.91
C GLY A 12 -3.08 44.31 18.05
N LEU A 13 -3.07 43.71 19.24
CA LEU A 13 -2.45 42.40 19.51
C LEU A 13 -3.31 41.22 19.03
N MET A 14 -4.62 41.39 18.93
CA MET A 14 -5.55 40.33 18.48
C MET A 14 -5.62 40.19 16.94
N LEU A 15 -5.20 41.21 16.19
CA LEU A 15 -5.16 41.18 14.72
C LEU A 15 -3.91 40.48 14.15
N LEU A 16 -2.89 40.18 14.97
CA LEU A 16 -1.68 39.47 14.57
C LEU A 16 -1.82 37.94 14.57
N THR A 17 -2.92 37.39 15.07
CA THR A 17 -3.18 35.94 15.07
C THR A 17 -4.06 35.48 13.92
N LEU A 18 -4.51 36.38 13.04
CA LEU A 18 -5.05 36.05 11.72
C LEU A 18 -3.93 35.76 10.71
N GLY A 19 -2.86 35.12 11.16
CA GLY A 19 -1.90 34.49 10.27
C GLY A 19 -2.65 33.43 9.48
N CYS A 20 -2.93 33.74 8.20
CA CYS A 20 -3.41 32.79 7.21
C CYS A 20 -2.73 31.44 7.44
N GLN A 21 -3.50 30.42 7.83
CA GLN A 21 -3.07 29.06 7.61
C GLN A 21 -3.02 28.88 6.09
N SER A 22 -1.86 29.17 5.50
CA SER A 22 -1.51 28.68 4.19
C SER A 22 -1.58 27.17 4.30
N SER A 23 -2.72 26.60 3.89
CA SER A 23 -2.84 25.18 3.61
C SER A 23 -1.98 24.93 2.37
N ALA A 24 -0.67 24.86 2.62
CA ALA A 24 0.35 24.55 1.66
C ALA A 24 0.05 23.15 1.13
N ASN A 25 -0.71 23.10 0.05
CA ASN A 25 -0.74 22.05 -0.97
C ASN A 25 -0.46 20.64 -0.45
N GLN A 26 -1.20 20.22 0.58
CA GLN A 26 -1.07 18.88 1.13
C GLN A 26 -1.87 17.96 0.22
N GLU A 27 -1.20 17.30 -0.74
CA GLU A 27 -1.81 16.29 -1.62
C GLU A 27 -2.39 15.20 -0.71
N ARG A 28 -3.68 15.32 -0.33
CA ARG A 28 -4.36 14.30 0.45
C ARG A 28 -4.46 13.06 -0.42
N VAL A 29 -3.58 12.09 -0.16
CA VAL A 29 -3.63 10.80 -0.85
C VAL A 29 -4.88 10.07 -0.37
N ALA A 30 -5.88 9.98 -1.25
CA ALA A 30 -7.04 9.14 -1.05
C ALA A 30 -6.62 7.67 -1.18
N VAL A 31 -6.21 7.07 -0.05
CA VAL A 31 -5.61 5.74 0.00
C VAL A 31 -6.46 4.70 -0.73
N SER A 32 -7.74 4.58 -0.36
CA SER A 32 -8.67 3.60 -0.97
C SER A 32 -8.81 3.79 -2.48
N THR A 33 -8.98 5.02 -2.95
CA THR A 33 -9.08 5.34 -4.38
C THR A 33 -7.80 4.98 -5.13
N ARG A 34 -6.63 5.28 -4.56
CA ARG A 34 -5.35 4.94 -5.18
C ARG A 34 -5.12 3.43 -5.22
N LEU A 35 -5.54 2.67 -4.21
CA LEU A 35 -5.49 1.21 -4.23
C LEU A 35 -6.37 0.65 -5.35
N GLN A 36 -7.64 1.07 -5.41
CA GLN A 36 -8.59 0.63 -6.44
C GLN A 36 -8.10 0.94 -7.86
N LEU A 37 -7.50 2.12 -8.08
CA LEU A 37 -6.89 2.45 -9.36
C LEU A 37 -5.67 1.57 -9.65
N GLY A 38 -4.80 1.35 -8.67
CA GLY A 38 -3.65 0.45 -8.79
C GLY A 38 -4.07 -0.96 -9.22
N ASP A 39 -5.08 -1.51 -8.58
CA ASP A 39 -5.63 -2.84 -8.89
C ASP A 39 -6.27 -2.89 -10.28
N ALA A 40 -7.03 -1.85 -10.67
CA ALA A 40 -7.63 -1.77 -12.00
C ALA A 40 -6.56 -1.74 -13.10
N TYR A 41 -5.53 -0.90 -12.96
CA TYR A 41 -4.44 -0.84 -13.92
C TYR A 41 -3.60 -2.11 -13.94
N LEU A 42 -3.44 -2.80 -12.80
CA LEU A 42 -2.78 -4.09 -12.73
C LEU A 42 -3.55 -5.15 -13.54
N ALA A 43 -4.88 -5.19 -13.39
CA ALA A 43 -5.76 -6.09 -14.15
C ALA A 43 -5.72 -5.81 -15.67
N GLU A 44 -5.59 -4.55 -16.05
CA GLU A 44 -5.42 -4.12 -17.44
C GLU A 44 -3.99 -4.29 -17.97
N ARG A 45 -3.07 -4.85 -17.17
CA ARG A 45 -1.65 -5.04 -17.49
C ARG A 45 -0.87 -3.75 -17.73
N GLN A 46 -1.40 -2.63 -17.27
CA GLN A 46 -0.76 -1.30 -17.30
C GLN A 46 0.14 -1.13 -16.07
N TYR A 47 1.20 -1.94 -15.99
CA TYR A 47 1.99 -2.14 -14.77
C TYR A 47 2.66 -0.86 -14.24
N GLN A 48 3.16 0.01 -15.12
CA GLN A 48 3.80 1.26 -14.71
C GLN A 48 2.81 2.21 -14.03
N ILE A 49 1.55 2.23 -14.50
CA ILE A 49 0.49 3.08 -13.93
C ILE A 49 -0.01 2.47 -12.62
N ALA A 50 -0.15 1.15 -12.56
CA ALA A 50 -0.44 0.44 -11.32
C ALA A 50 0.60 0.77 -10.22
N GLN A 51 1.89 0.65 -10.57
CA GLN A 51 3.01 0.97 -9.68
C GLN A 51 2.94 2.41 -9.16
N TYR A 52 2.64 3.38 -10.02
CA TYR A 52 2.49 4.79 -9.63
C TYR A 52 1.42 4.97 -8.54
N HIS A 53 0.26 4.33 -8.70
CA HIS A 53 -0.82 4.43 -7.73
C HIS A 53 -0.49 3.80 -6.39
N PHE A 54 0.11 2.60 -6.39
CA PHE A 54 0.58 1.96 -5.15
C PHE A 54 1.69 2.78 -4.48
N GLN A 55 2.65 3.32 -5.24
CA GLN A 55 3.74 4.14 -4.70
C GLN A 55 3.22 5.41 -4.02
N LYS A 56 2.13 5.99 -4.53
CA LYS A 56 1.50 7.15 -3.89
C LYS A 56 0.88 6.79 -2.53
N VAL A 57 0.30 5.61 -2.38
CA VAL A 57 -0.11 5.11 -1.06
C VAL A 57 1.10 4.92 -0.15
N LEU A 58 2.17 4.31 -0.66
CA LEU A 58 3.39 4.05 0.11
C LEU A 58 4.15 5.33 0.51
N SER A 59 4.00 6.43 -0.25
CA SER A 59 4.59 7.72 0.11
C SER A 59 4.03 8.34 1.38
N VAL A 60 2.79 7.98 1.76
CA VAL A 60 2.14 8.43 3.00
C VAL A 60 2.04 7.34 4.05
N MET A 61 2.04 6.07 3.63
CA MET A 61 1.99 4.90 4.50
C MET A 61 2.98 3.82 4.01
N PRO A 62 4.28 3.94 4.34
CA PRO A 62 5.33 3.07 3.79
C PRO A 62 5.13 1.57 4.07
N ASN A 63 4.44 1.23 5.15
CA ASN A 63 4.17 -0.15 5.56
C ASN A 63 2.75 -0.61 5.23
N HIS A 64 2.04 0.07 4.31
CA HIS A 64 0.68 -0.34 3.94
C HIS A 64 0.70 -1.71 3.26
N SER A 65 0.06 -2.71 3.89
CA SER A 65 0.16 -4.11 3.45
C SER A 65 -0.35 -4.33 2.04
N GLU A 66 -1.54 -3.81 1.71
CA GLU A 66 -2.17 -3.99 0.39
C GLU A 66 -1.41 -3.25 -0.73
N ALA A 67 -0.83 -2.08 -0.44
CA ALA A 67 -0.04 -1.36 -1.45
C ALA A 67 1.29 -2.07 -1.71
N ASN A 68 1.94 -2.61 -0.66
CA ASN A 68 3.12 -3.45 -0.82
C ASN A 68 2.77 -4.75 -1.58
N LEU A 69 1.61 -5.36 -1.35
CA LEU A 69 1.14 -6.50 -2.14
C LEU A 69 0.97 -6.14 -3.61
N GLY A 70 0.35 -4.99 -3.91
CA GLY A 70 0.22 -4.46 -5.27
C GLY A 70 1.58 -4.25 -5.96
N MET A 71 2.56 -3.69 -5.24
CA MET A 71 3.94 -3.55 -5.74
C MET A 71 4.62 -4.90 -5.99
N ALA A 72 4.38 -5.90 -5.13
CA ALA A 72 4.91 -7.24 -5.29
C ALA A 72 4.40 -7.91 -6.57
N LEU A 73 3.07 -7.90 -6.76
CA LEU A 73 2.41 -8.44 -7.95
C LEU A 73 2.87 -7.72 -9.22
N THR A 74 2.93 -6.39 -9.18
CA THR A 74 3.41 -5.58 -10.31
C THR A 74 4.85 -5.93 -10.68
N SER A 75 5.73 -6.06 -9.68
CA SER A 75 7.14 -6.43 -9.88
C SER A 75 7.28 -7.85 -10.43
N GLN A 76 6.48 -8.80 -9.94
CA GLN A 76 6.43 -10.17 -10.44
C GLN A 76 6.01 -10.23 -11.91
N LEU A 77 4.95 -9.50 -12.28
CA LEU A 77 4.45 -9.42 -13.67
C LEU A 77 5.41 -8.72 -14.63
N LEU A 78 6.26 -7.83 -14.11
CA LEU A 78 7.37 -7.22 -14.85
C LEU A 78 8.62 -8.11 -14.92
N GLY A 79 8.63 -9.28 -14.28
CA GLY A 79 9.76 -10.20 -14.22
C GLY A 79 10.81 -9.85 -13.16
N ASN A 80 10.59 -8.80 -12.37
CA ASN A 80 11.50 -8.32 -11.33
C ASN A 80 11.34 -9.12 -10.04
N SER A 81 11.76 -10.39 -10.08
CA SER A 81 11.53 -11.35 -8.99
C SER A 81 12.14 -10.94 -7.65
N ILE A 82 13.33 -10.30 -7.65
CA ILE A 82 13.98 -9.84 -6.42
C ILE A 82 13.14 -8.76 -5.74
N GLN A 83 12.67 -7.78 -6.53
CA GLN A 83 11.84 -6.70 -6.01
C GLN A 83 10.47 -7.20 -5.55
N ALA A 84 9.89 -8.17 -6.28
CA ALA A 84 8.64 -8.82 -5.88
C ALA A 84 8.78 -9.47 -4.50
N LEU A 85 9.86 -10.23 -4.28
CA LEU A 85 10.15 -10.88 -3.00
C LEU A 85 10.24 -9.86 -1.85
N ASP A 86 10.93 -8.74 -2.05
CA ASP A 86 11.06 -7.70 -1.03
C ASP A 86 9.71 -7.08 -0.68
N TYR A 87 8.88 -6.78 -1.68
CA TYR A 87 7.55 -6.23 -1.43
C TYR A 87 6.58 -7.23 -0.80
N TYR A 88 6.66 -8.52 -1.12
CA TYR A 88 5.90 -9.55 -0.41
C TYR A 88 6.27 -9.60 1.07
N LYS A 89 7.56 -9.55 1.41
CA LYS A 89 8.02 -9.47 2.80
C LYS A 89 7.50 -8.23 3.52
N LEU A 90 7.45 -7.08 2.83
CA LEU A 90 6.87 -5.86 3.39
C LEU A 90 5.35 -6.01 3.64
N ALA A 91 4.62 -6.64 2.72
CA ALA A 91 3.20 -6.89 2.86
C ALA A 91 2.87 -7.79 4.07
N MET A 92 3.76 -8.72 4.41
CA MET A 92 3.67 -9.63 5.57
C MET A 92 3.83 -8.95 6.94
N LYS A 93 4.24 -7.68 6.99
CA LYS A 93 4.47 -6.96 8.26
C LYS A 93 3.19 -6.59 9.00
N SER A 94 2.02 -6.60 8.34
CA SER A 94 0.74 -6.36 9.01
C SER A 94 0.36 -7.55 9.89
N LYS A 95 -0.13 -7.28 11.10
CA LYS A 95 -0.58 -8.30 12.06
C LYS A 95 -2.03 -8.00 12.49
N PRO A 96 -2.98 -8.94 12.29
CA PRO A 96 -2.82 -10.21 11.58
C PRO A 96 -2.50 -10.02 10.09
N VAL A 97 -1.78 -10.99 9.50
CA VAL A 97 -1.44 -10.95 8.07
C VAL A 97 -2.71 -11.22 7.25
N ASN A 98 -2.93 -10.43 6.20
CA ASN A 98 -4.03 -10.68 5.27
C ASN A 98 -3.84 -12.03 4.55
N VAL A 99 -4.88 -12.88 4.56
CA VAL A 99 -4.90 -14.20 3.92
C VAL A 99 -4.52 -14.13 2.43
N ASN A 100 -4.89 -13.06 1.73
CA ASN A 100 -4.50 -12.86 0.34
C ASN A 100 -2.99 -12.68 0.17
N VAL A 101 -2.32 -11.99 1.11
CA VAL A 101 -0.86 -11.84 1.10
C VAL A 101 -0.20 -13.20 1.30
N LEU A 102 -0.68 -14.00 2.26
CA LEU A 102 -0.15 -15.35 2.51
C LEU A 102 -0.26 -16.23 1.27
N ARG A 103 -1.45 -16.30 0.66
CA ARG A 103 -1.72 -17.12 -0.54
C ARG A 103 -0.86 -16.68 -1.73
N LEU A 104 -0.80 -15.38 -2.02
CA LEU A 104 -0.07 -14.87 -3.18
C LEU A 104 1.45 -14.99 -2.98
N TYR A 105 1.94 -14.75 -1.76
CA TYR A 105 3.36 -14.91 -1.48
C TYR A 105 3.79 -16.38 -1.55
N GLY A 106 2.99 -17.30 -0.99
CA GLY A 106 3.22 -18.74 -1.13
C GLY A 106 3.27 -19.21 -2.59
N ASN A 107 2.33 -18.76 -3.42
CA ASN A 107 2.32 -19.04 -4.86
C ASN A 107 3.58 -18.49 -5.54
N PHE A 108 3.96 -17.25 -5.24
CA PHE A 108 5.19 -16.67 -5.76
C PHE A 108 6.44 -17.49 -5.37
N LEU A 109 6.56 -17.91 -4.10
CA LEU A 109 7.67 -18.74 -3.67
C LEU A 109 7.69 -20.10 -4.38
N CYS A 110 6.52 -20.68 -4.65
CA CYS A 110 6.41 -21.88 -5.48
C CYS A 110 6.91 -21.63 -6.91
N GLU A 111 6.40 -20.60 -7.59
CA GLU A 111 6.79 -20.25 -8.97
C GLU A 111 8.31 -20.05 -9.09
N GLN A 112 8.91 -19.40 -8.09
CA GLN A 112 10.35 -19.17 -8.01
C GLN A 112 11.17 -20.37 -7.53
N LYS A 113 10.53 -21.51 -7.23
CA LYS A 113 11.15 -22.74 -6.69
C LYS A 113 11.91 -22.51 -5.37
N LEU A 114 11.44 -21.57 -4.54
CA LEU A 114 12.09 -21.16 -3.29
C LEU A 114 11.58 -21.92 -2.06
N LEU A 115 10.54 -22.75 -2.20
CA LEU A 115 9.92 -23.46 -1.06
C LEU A 115 10.84 -24.48 -0.38
N ASN A 116 11.60 -25.25 -1.15
CA ASN A 116 12.21 -26.48 -0.63
C ASN A 116 13.55 -26.28 0.10
N ASN A 117 14.16 -25.08 0.00
CA ASN A 117 15.54 -24.83 0.45
C ASN A 117 15.71 -23.52 1.23
N ASN A 118 14.62 -22.88 1.68
CA ASN A 118 14.73 -21.56 2.31
C ASN A 118 13.83 -21.40 3.54
N SER A 119 14.19 -22.09 4.62
CA SER A 119 13.47 -22.07 5.90
C SER A 119 13.25 -20.66 6.43
N VAL A 120 14.22 -19.75 6.21
CA VAL A 120 14.14 -18.35 6.65
C VAL A 120 13.05 -17.58 5.90
N LEU A 121 12.82 -17.84 4.61
CA LEU A 121 11.79 -17.13 3.85
C LEU A 121 10.37 -17.55 4.22
N ILE A 122 10.20 -18.77 4.71
CA ILE A 122 8.89 -19.39 4.94
C ILE A 122 8.49 -19.49 6.41
N GLU A 123 9.40 -19.15 7.35
CA GLU A 123 9.18 -19.26 8.80
C GLU A 123 7.89 -18.57 9.27
N ASP A 124 7.59 -17.40 8.70
CA ASP A 124 6.42 -16.59 9.06
C ASP A 124 5.14 -16.92 8.26
N ILE A 125 5.18 -17.93 7.38
CA ILE A 125 4.06 -18.31 6.52
C ILE A 125 3.49 -19.64 7.02
N PRO A 126 2.19 -19.71 7.38
CA PRO A 126 1.59 -20.97 7.81
C PRO A 126 1.71 -22.05 6.71
N PRO A 127 2.00 -23.32 7.05
CA PRO A 127 2.23 -24.39 6.09
C PRO A 127 1.14 -24.57 5.03
N ASP A 128 -0.12 -24.29 5.38
CA ASP A 128 -1.27 -24.36 4.47
C ASP A 128 -1.14 -23.45 3.24
N TYR A 129 -0.33 -22.38 3.34
CA TYR A 129 -0.04 -21.45 2.24
C TYR A 129 1.29 -21.74 1.53
N LEU A 130 2.04 -22.77 1.94
CA LEU A 130 3.32 -23.17 1.33
C LEU A 130 3.17 -24.33 0.33
N VAL A 131 1.94 -24.57 -0.12
CA VAL A 131 1.64 -25.56 -1.17
C VAL A 131 1.55 -24.83 -2.50
N CYS A 132 2.16 -25.41 -3.54
CA CYS A 132 1.99 -24.96 -4.91
C CYS A 132 0.52 -25.11 -5.35
N GLN A 133 -0.32 -24.13 -5.04
CA GLN A 133 -1.69 -24.09 -5.53
C GLN A 133 -1.62 -23.70 -7.00
N GLN A 134 -1.91 -24.64 -7.89
CA GLN A 134 -2.15 -24.30 -9.29
C GLN A 134 -3.29 -23.29 -9.31
N SER A 135 -3.09 -22.17 -10.01
CA SER A 135 -4.16 -21.21 -10.22
C SER A 135 -5.27 -21.91 -10.99
N ASP A 136 -6.31 -22.35 -10.30
CA ASP A 136 -7.64 -22.44 -10.87
C ASP A 136 -8.03 -21.01 -11.23
N ASN A 137 -7.56 -20.55 -12.39
CA ASN A 137 -7.93 -19.30 -13.02
C ASN A 137 -9.35 -19.43 -13.60
N LYS A 138 -10.27 -19.92 -12.77
CA LYS A 138 -11.70 -19.64 -12.88
C LYS A 138 -11.94 -18.35 -12.12
N ILE A 139 -11.56 -17.25 -12.77
CA ILE A 139 -12.42 -16.06 -12.73
C ILE A 139 -13.85 -16.59 -12.94
N SER A 140 -14.71 -16.31 -11.97
CA SER A 140 -16.10 -16.74 -11.94
C SER A 140 -16.85 -16.32 -13.21
N LYS A 141 -16.79 -17.14 -14.26
CA LYS A 141 -17.91 -17.31 -15.19
C LYS A 141 -19.00 -18.09 -14.46
N ASN A 142 -19.67 -17.44 -13.49
CA ASN A 142 -21.02 -17.75 -13.02
C ASN A 142 -21.40 -16.82 -11.88
N SER A 143 -21.88 -15.63 -12.22
CA SER A 143 -23.11 -15.13 -11.61
C SER A 143 -24.19 -15.27 -12.68
N ARG A 144 -24.98 -16.34 -12.59
CA ARG A 144 -26.36 -16.28 -13.04
C ARG A 144 -27.14 -15.41 -12.06
#